data_AF-A0A7Y1XXX8-F1
#
_entry.id   AF-A0A7Y1XXX8-F1
#
_cell.length_a   1.000
_cell.length_b   1.000
_cell.length_c   1.000
_cell.angle_alpha   90.00
_cell.angle_beta   90.00
_cell.angle_gamma   90.00
#
_symmetry.space_group_name_H-M   'P 1'
#
loop_
_entity.id
_entity.type
_entity.pdbx_description
1 polymer ?
#
loop_
_entity_poly.entity_id
_entity_poly.type
_entity_poly.pdbx_seq_one_letter_code
_entity_poly.pdbx_strand_id
1 'polypeptide(L)' 'TRDRIIEGIESRGVSVNVHFIPLPMLTAYRERGYRIEDHPRAYDNFSRVITLPIYYQLNDEQVETVIRAVKETVDEVFA' A
#
# COMPACT_ATOMS: atom_id res chain seq x y z
N THR A 1 7.92 7.22 4.42
CA THR A 1 7.15 6.08 4.98
C THR A 1 6.22 5.55 3.89
N ARG A 2 5.71 4.32 3.99
CA ARG A 2 4.77 3.76 3.00
C ARG A 2 3.55 4.66 2.81
N ASP A 3 2.99 5.17 3.90
CA ASP A 3 1.79 6.02 3.85
C ASP A 3 2.05 7.35 3.11
N ARG A 4 3.22 7.98 3.30
CA ARG A 4 3.63 9.15 2.51
C ARG A 4 3.74 8.85 1.01
N ILE A 5 4.17 7.64 0.65
CA ILE A 5 4.22 7.21 -0.75
C ILE A 5 2.81 7.03 -1.31
N ILE A 6 1.88 6.47 -0.53
CA ILE A 6 0.46 6.39 -0.94
C ILE A 6 -0.12 7.78 -1.18
N GLU A 7 0.02 8.69 -0.22
CA GLU A 7 -0.48 10.07 -0.32
C GLU A 7 0.07 10.80 -1.56
N GLY A 8 1.36 10.60 -1.88
CA GLY A 8 1.98 11.19 -3.06
C GLY A 8 1.51 10.56 -4.38
N ILE A 9 1.22 9.26 -4.42
CA ILE A 9 0.66 8.61 -5.61
C ILE A 9 -0.80 9.06 -5.82
N GLU A 10 -1.58 9.16 -4.75
CA GLU A 10 -2.98 9.60 -4.80
C GLU A 10 -3.12 11.05 -5.26
N SER A 11 -2.22 11.95 -4.83
CA SER A 11 -2.22 13.35 -5.26
C SER A 11 -1.93 13.52 -6.76
N ARG A 12 -1.34 12.51 -7.40
CA ARG A 12 -1.09 12.44 -8.85
C ARG A 12 -2.23 11.78 -9.63
N GLY A 13 -3.37 11.54 -8.97
CA GLY A 13 -4.58 11.00 -9.60
C GLY A 13 -4.58 9.49 -9.79
N VAL A 14 -3.68 8.77 -9.12
CA VAL A 14 -3.61 7.30 -9.17
C VAL A 14 -4.13 6.73 -7.86
N SER A 15 -5.28 6.05 -7.91
CA SER A 15 -5.84 5.39 -6.73
C SER A 15 -5.10 4.08 -6.45
N VAL A 16 -4.67 3.90 -5.20
CA VAL A 16 -3.95 2.72 -4.72
C VAL A 16 -4.63 2.16 -3.47
N ASN A 17 -4.19 0.98 -3.03
CA ASN A 17 -4.76 0.33 -1.84
C ASN A 17 -3.67 -0.42 -1.06
N VAL A 18 -4.03 -0.99 0.08
CA VAL A 18 -3.17 -1.82 0.93
C VAL A 18 -3.88 -3.13 1.21
N HIS A 19 -3.36 -4.23 0.66
CA HIS A 19 -3.90 -5.57 0.87
C HIS A 19 -2.91 -6.39 1.72
N PHE A 20 -3.19 -6.67 3.00
CA PHE A 20 -4.33 -6.26 3.83
C PHE A 20 -3.85 -5.94 5.25
N ILE A 21 -4.71 -5.30 6.06
CA ILE A 21 -4.50 -5.20 7.51
C ILE A 21 -4.39 -6.63 8.09
N PRO A 22 -3.31 -6.97 8.82
CA PRO A 22 -3.15 -8.28 9.43
C PRO A 22 -4.32 -8.63 10.34
N LEU A 23 -4.79 -9.89 10.28
CA LEU A 23 -5.92 -10.34 11.10
C LEU A 23 -5.78 -9.99 12.59
N PRO A 24 -4.62 -10.18 13.26
CA PRO A 24 -4.44 -9.83 14.68
C PRO A 24 -4.67 -8.34 15.00
N MET A 25 -4.56 -7.45 14.00
CA MET A 25 -4.80 -6.02 14.17
C MET A 25 -6.29 -5.64 14.05
N LEU A 26 -7.11 -6.50 13.45
CA LEU A 26 -8.55 -6.30 13.38
C LEU A 26 -9.19 -6.52 14.75
N THR A 27 -10.11 -5.64 15.14
CA THR A 27 -10.76 -5.63 16.46
C THR A 27 -11.26 -7.01 16.88
N ALA A 28 -11.93 -7.73 15.99
CA ALA A 28 -12.49 -9.04 16.28
C ALA A 28 -11.45 -10.12 16.67
N TYR A 29 -10.21 -10.05 16.16
CA TYR A 29 -9.15 -10.99 16.52
C TYR A 29 -8.36 -10.48 17.72
N ARG A 30 -8.11 -9.17 17.79
CA ARG A 30 -7.46 -8.56 18.96
C ARG A 30 -8.23 -8.85 20.25
N GLU A 31 -9.56 -8.75 20.23
CA GLU A 31 -10.44 -9.08 21.37
C GLU A 31 -10.43 -10.57 21.75
N ARG A 32 -10.05 -11.45 20.82
CA ARG A 32 -9.87 -12.88 21.06
C ARG A 32 -8.46 -13.23 21.56
N GLY A 33 -7.62 -12.23 21.82
CA GLY A 33 -6.27 -12.40 22.38
C GLY A 33 -5.16 -12.58 21.34
N TYR A 34 -5.44 -12.44 20.04
CA TYR A 34 -4.40 -12.49 19.01
C TYR A 34 -3.54 -11.22 19.08
N ARG A 35 -2.22 -11.40 19.03
CA ARG A 35 -1.22 -10.33 19.12
C ARG A 35 -0.44 -10.23 17.84
N ILE A 36 -0.25 -9.03 17.31
CA ILE A 36 0.48 -8.84 16.06
C ILE A 36 1.97 -9.17 16.21
N GLU A 37 2.49 -9.07 17.42
CA GLU A 37 3.86 -9.39 17.81
C GLU A 37 4.21 -10.88 17.59
N ASP A 38 3.20 -11.78 17.64
CA ASP A 38 3.35 -13.20 17.34
C ASP A 38 3.43 -13.47 15.82
N HIS A 39 3.11 -12.46 15.00
CA HIS A 39 3.04 -12.55 13.54
C HIS A 39 3.87 -11.45 12.85
N PRO A 40 5.18 -11.34 13.14
CA PRO A 40 6.02 -10.22 12.69
C PRO A 40 6.12 -10.13 11.17
N ARG A 41 6.08 -11.26 10.45
CA ARG A 41 6.09 -11.29 8.98
C ARG A 41 4.81 -10.69 8.37
N ALA A 42 3.67 -10.88 9.03
CA ALA A 42 2.40 -10.30 8.56
C ALA A 42 2.43 -8.78 8.70
N TYR A 43 2.94 -8.28 9.83
CA TYR A 43 3.13 -6.85 10.05
C TYR A 43 4.15 -6.24 9.09
N ASP A 44 5.32 -6.87 8.93
CA ASP A 44 6.36 -6.41 8.02
C ASP A 44 5.82 -6.24 6.59
N ASN A 45 5.12 -7.25 6.08
CA ASN A 45 4.46 -7.16 4.77
C ASN A 45 3.41 -6.04 4.71
N PHE A 46 2.53 -5.94 5.70
CA PHE A 46 1.51 -4.88 5.74
C PHE A 46 2.12 -3.47 5.77
N SER A 47 3.22 -3.27 6.49
CA SER A 47 3.84 -1.96 6.69
C SER A 47 4.48 -1.38 5.42
N ARG A 48 4.71 -2.23 4.40
CA ARG A 48 5.42 -1.85 3.15
C ARG A 48 4.64 -2.10 1.86
N VAL A 49 3.56 -2.88 1.90
CA VAL A 49 2.79 -3.22 0.69
C VAL A 49 1.99 -2.02 0.18
N ILE A 50 1.99 -1.85 -1.15
CA ILE A 50 1.10 -0.95 -1.88
C ILE A 50 0.53 -1.76 -3.04
N THR A 51 -0.78 -1.72 -3.24
CA THR A 51 -1.47 -2.35 -4.36
C THR A 51 -1.76 -1.29 -5.41
N LEU A 52 -1.16 -1.49 -6.58
CA LEU A 52 -1.36 -0.64 -7.75
C LEU A 52 -2.62 -1.05 -8.52
N PRO A 53 -3.23 -0.11 -9.27
CA PRO A 53 -4.38 -0.43 -10.10
C PRO A 53 -4.00 -1.47 -11.17
N ILE A 54 -4.76 -2.57 -11.20
CA ILE A 54 -4.65 -3.60 -12.23
C ILE A 54 -6.06 -4.11 -12.55
N TYR A 55 -6.52 -3.83 -13.75
CA TYR A 55 -7.84 -4.24 -14.25
C TYR A 55 -7.83 -4.27 -15.79
N TYR A 56 -8.76 -5.01 -16.38
CA TYR A 56 -8.75 -5.35 -17.80
C TYR A 56 -8.75 -4.13 -18.76
N GLN A 57 -9.35 -3.02 -18.34
CA GLN A 57 -9.47 -1.80 -19.14
C GLN A 57 -8.31 -0.82 -18.94
N LEU A 58 -7.28 -1.20 -18.16
CA LEU A 58 -6.12 -0.36 -17.94
C LEU A 58 -5.28 -0.33 -19.22
N ASN A 59 -5.19 0.83 -19.87
CA ASN A 59 -4.43 1.01 -21.10
C ASN A 59 -2.98 1.45 -20.82
N ASP A 60 -2.13 1.40 -21.85
CA ASP A 60 -0.70 1.69 -21.73
C ASP A 60 -0.41 3.12 -21.22
N GLU A 61 -1.21 4.12 -21.60
CA GLU A 61 -1.05 5.50 -21.12
C GLU A 61 -1.37 5.62 -19.62
N GLN A 62 -2.38 4.89 -19.15
CA GLN A 62 -2.72 4.79 -17.73
C GLN A 62 -1.64 4.04 -16.96
N VAL A 63 -1.10 2.95 -17.51
CA VAL A 63 0.04 2.23 -16.93
C VAL A 63 1.25 3.15 -16.79
N GLU A 64 1.58 3.92 -17.82
CA GLU A 64 2.68 4.89 -17.77
C GLU A 64 2.44 5.96 -16.71
N THR A 65 1.19 6.43 -16.56
CA THR A 65 0.81 7.36 -15.50
C THR A 65 1.04 6.77 -14.11
N VAL A 66 0.68 5.51 -13.90
CA VAL A 66 0.93 4.78 -12.63
C VAL A 66 2.43 4.66 -12.38
N ILE A 67 3.21 4.24 -13.37
CA ILE A 67 4.67 4.08 -13.26
C ILE A 67 5.33 5.41 -12.89
N ARG A 68 4.99 6.48 -13.61
CA ARG A 68 5.51 7.83 -13.35
C ARG A 68 5.17 8.29 -11.93
N ALA A 69 3.91 8.17 -11.53
CA ALA A 69 3.45 8.59 -10.22
C ALA A 69 4.20 7.88 -9.08
N VAL A 70 4.41 6.56 -9.22
CA VAL A 70 5.18 5.78 -8.25
C VAL A 70 6.63 6.26 -8.19
N LYS A 71 7.31 6.36 -9.33
CA LYS A 71 8.73 6.73 -9.38
C LYS A 71 8.99 8.12 -8.79
N GLU A 72 8.26 9.12 -9.27
CA GLU A 72 8.42 10.50 -8.80
C GLU A 72 8.15 10.61 -7.30
N THR A 73 7.10 9.96 -6.80
CA THR A 73 6.77 9.99 -5.38
C THR A 73 7.86 9.31 -4.54
N VAL A 74 8.38 8.17 -4.99
CA VAL A 74 9.46 7.46 -4.29
C VAL A 74 10.70 8.34 -4.24
N ASP A 75 11.10 8.94 -5.37
CA ASP A 75 12.25 9.83 -5.43
C ASP A 75 12.08 11.03 -4.49
N GLU A 76 10.89 11.65 -4.42
CA GLU A 76 10.60 12.75 -3.49
C GLU A 76 10.61 12.36 -2.00
N VAL A 77 10.15 11.15 -1.68
CA VAL A 77 10.06 10.69 -0.28
C VAL A 77 11.44 10.26 0.26
N PHE A 78 12.33 9.82 -0.62
CA PHE A 78 13.66 9.31 -0.27
C PHE A 78 14.83 10.24 -0.66
N ALA A 79 14.58 11.36 -1.35
CA ALA A 79 15.51 12.48 -1.46
C ALA A 79 15.76 13.15 -0.09
#